data_AF-A0A3N2MPP5-F1
#
_entry.id   AF-A0A3N2MPP5-F1
#
_cell.length_a   1.000
_cell.length_b   1.000
_cell.length_c   1.000
_cell.angle_alpha   90.00
_cell.angle_beta   90.00
_cell.angle_gamma   90.00
#
_symmetry.space_group_name_H-M   'P 1'
#
loop_
_entity.id
_entity.type
_entity.pdbx_description
1 polymer ?
#
loop_
_entity_poly.entity_id
_entity_poly.type
_entity_poly.pdbx_seq_one_letter_code
_entity_poly.pdbx_strand_id
1 'polypeptide(L)'
;MNFELIMIGTGSAFPKHSYNSCYVIKSHGGLMLVDAGGGNGIFNAINESGIKLSEIHHIFITHTHTDHILGAVWLIRGIINMSKDGESCGSLHIYGNSSVCNALRLICQLTFLALDYELFRLKPKWRCIC
;
A
#
# COMPACT_ATOMS: atom_id res chain seq x y z
N MET A 1 17.62 7.07 -18.77
CA MET A 1 16.71 6.90 -17.61
C MET A 1 15.96 5.60 -17.84
N ASN A 2 16.01 4.66 -16.89
CA ASN A 2 15.26 3.41 -16.99
C ASN A 2 14.02 3.51 -16.08
N PHE A 3 12.85 3.41 -16.69
CA PHE A 3 11.58 3.22 -16.00
C PHE A 3 11.17 1.77 -16.19
N GLU A 4 10.78 1.11 -15.11
CA GLU A 4 10.38 -0.29 -15.13
C GLU A 4 8.99 -0.42 -14.49
N LEU A 5 8.12 -1.21 -15.14
CA LEU A 5 6.80 -1.56 -14.65
C LEU A 5 6.81 -3.03 -14.25
N ILE A 6 6.56 -3.30 -12.98
CA ILE A 6 6.52 -4.66 -12.43
C ILE A 6 5.06 -4.99 -12.10
N MET A 7 4.46 -5.90 -12.87
CA MET A 7 3.09 -6.35 -12.62
C MET A 7 3.09 -7.32 -11.44
N ILE A 8 2.38 -6.98 -10.37
CA ILE A 8 2.27 -7.81 -9.17
C ILE A 8 0.97 -8.62 -9.20
N GLY A 9 -0.12 -8.00 -9.62
CA GLY A 9 -1.41 -8.65 -9.82
C GLY A 9 -2.09 -8.14 -11.08
N THR A 10 -2.82 -9.03 -11.74
CA THR A 10 -3.54 -8.76 -13.01
C THR A 10 -5.00 -9.20 -12.94
N GLY A 11 -5.47 -9.64 -11.77
CA GLY A 11 -6.81 -10.09 -11.52
C GLY A 11 -7.81 -8.95 -11.32
N SER A 12 -9.04 -9.13 -11.80
CA SER A 12 -10.14 -8.17 -11.64
C SER A 12 -11.16 -8.70 -10.63
N ALA A 13 -11.65 -7.83 -9.74
CA ALA A 13 -12.69 -8.10 -8.74
C ALA A 13 -12.38 -9.33 -7.86
N PHE A 14 -12.80 -10.51 -8.31
CA PHE A 14 -12.70 -11.78 -7.59
C PHE A 14 -11.77 -12.78 -8.30
N PRO A 15 -10.46 -12.49 -8.41
CA PRO A 15 -9.53 -13.38 -9.10
C PRO A 15 -9.34 -14.70 -8.33
N LYS A 16 -9.24 -15.81 -9.07
CA LYS A 16 -9.09 -17.16 -8.50
C LYS A 16 -7.63 -17.66 -8.48
N HIS A 17 -6.85 -17.25 -9.47
CA HIS A 17 -5.50 -17.79 -9.74
C HIS A 17 -4.45 -16.69 -9.91
N SER A 18 -4.82 -15.45 -9.58
CA SER A 18 -3.95 -14.28 -9.62
C SER A 18 -4.28 -13.36 -8.45
N TYR A 19 -3.40 -12.41 -8.18
CA TYR A 19 -3.72 -11.33 -7.25
C TYR A 19 -4.51 -10.21 -7.94
N ASN A 20 -5.25 -9.42 -7.15
CA ASN A 20 -5.94 -8.24 -7.66
C ASN A 20 -4.98 -7.27 -8.34
N SER A 21 -5.49 -6.51 -9.32
CA SER A 21 -4.71 -5.57 -10.12
C SER A 21 -3.87 -4.63 -9.24
N CYS A 22 -2.55 -4.80 -9.32
CA CYS A 22 -1.59 -3.90 -8.72
C CYS A 22 -0.23 -4.06 -9.40
N TYR A 23 0.55 -3.00 -9.38
CA TYR A 23 1.86 -2.97 -10.03
C TYR A 23 2.77 -1.96 -9.35
N VAL A 24 4.07 -2.14 -9.55
CA VAL A 24 5.08 -1.17 -9.10
C VAL A 24 5.67 -0.43 -10.28
N ILE A 25 5.72 0.89 -10.16
CA ILE A 25 6.53 1.76 -11.00
C ILE A 25 7.87 1.94 -10.30
N LYS A 26 8.94 1.48 -10.95
CA LYS A 26 10.31 1.64 -10.49
C LYS A 26 11.01 2.69 -11.33
N SER A 27 11.60 3.66 -10.64
CA SER A 27 12.37 4.74 -11.23
C SER A 27 13.59 5.08 -10.36
N HIS A 28 14.40 6.04 -10.79
CA HIS A 28 15.47 6.58 -9.94
C HIS A 28 14.96 7.22 -8.64
N GLY A 29 13.69 7.66 -8.62
CA GLY A 29 13.05 8.23 -7.44
C GLY A 29 12.53 7.19 -6.43
N GLY A 30 12.71 5.90 -6.69
CA GLY A 30 12.26 4.80 -5.83
C GLY A 30 11.09 3.99 -6.43
N LEU A 31 10.44 3.21 -5.56
CA LEU A 31 9.30 2.36 -5.90
C LEU A 31 7.98 3.01 -5.51
N MET A 32 7.05 3.02 -6.45
CA MET A 32 5.65 3.37 -6.21
C MET A 32 4.76 2.17 -6.50
N LEU A 33 4.08 1.68 -5.48
CA LEU A 33 3.01 0.71 -5.62
C LEU A 33 1.74 1.42 -6.05
N VAL A 34 1.11 0.93 -7.11
CA VAL A 34 -0.20 1.37 -7.59
C VAL A 34 -1.21 0.27 -7.33
N ASP A 35 -2.24 0.63 -6.56
CA ASP A 35 -3.27 -0.23 -6.00
C ASP A 35 -2.73 -1.37 -5.11
N ALA A 36 -3.61 -1.84 -4.23
CA ALA A 36 -3.36 -2.99 -3.37
C ALA A 36 -4.71 -3.56 -2.95
N GLY A 37 -5.30 -4.37 -3.82
CA GLY A 37 -6.55 -5.07 -3.54
C GLY A 37 -6.44 -6.16 -2.49
N GLY A 38 -7.49 -6.97 -2.36
CA GLY A 38 -7.45 -8.20 -1.59
C GLY A 38 -7.35 -8.00 -0.08
N GLY A 39 -6.19 -8.29 0.50
CA GLY A 39 -5.99 -8.37 1.95
C GLY A 39 -4.52 -8.69 2.28
N ASN A 40 -4.26 -9.43 3.35
CA ASN A 40 -2.89 -9.79 3.75
C ASN A 40 -2.09 -10.54 2.67
N GLY A 41 -2.74 -11.18 1.69
CA GLY A 41 -2.07 -11.80 0.55
C GLY A 41 -1.19 -10.84 -0.28
N ILE A 42 -1.34 -9.53 -0.11
CA ILE A 42 -0.49 -8.52 -0.77
C ILE A 42 1.00 -8.73 -0.44
N PHE A 43 1.32 -9.19 0.77
CA PHE A 43 2.70 -9.45 1.17
C PHE A 43 3.34 -10.56 0.34
N ASN A 44 2.58 -11.63 0.06
CA ASN A 44 3.06 -12.72 -0.80
C ASN A 44 3.24 -12.23 -2.24
N ALA A 45 2.27 -11.49 -2.77
CA ALA A 45 2.33 -10.97 -4.13
C ALA A 45 3.54 -10.04 -4.35
N ILE A 46 3.82 -9.14 -3.38
CA ILE A 46 5.01 -8.28 -3.42
C ILE A 46 6.30 -9.12 -3.33
N ASN A 47 6.36 -10.08 -2.40
CA ASN A 47 7.55 -10.91 -2.23
C ASN A 47 7.87 -11.78 -3.46
N GLU A 48 6.84 -12.36 -4.08
CA GLU A 48 6.96 -13.15 -5.33
C GLU A 48 7.45 -12.30 -6.51
N SER A 49 7.18 -10.99 -6.52
CA SER A 49 7.72 -10.06 -7.51
C SER A 49 9.19 -9.67 -7.28
N GLY A 50 9.82 -10.19 -6.22
CA GLY A 50 11.22 -9.90 -5.87
C GLY A 50 11.43 -8.52 -5.22
N ILE A 51 10.36 -7.83 -4.86
CA ILE A 51 10.40 -6.51 -4.22
C ILE A 51 10.33 -6.69 -2.70
N LYS A 52 11.18 -5.96 -1.95
CA LYS A 52 11.06 -5.92 -0.49
C LYS A 52 10.05 -4.87 -0.09
N LEU A 53 9.21 -5.18 0.90
CA LEU A 53 8.23 -4.23 1.43
C LEU A 53 8.88 -2.92 1.91
N SER A 54 10.08 -3.00 2.50
CA SER A 54 10.84 -1.86 2.98
C SER A 54 11.30 -0.88 1.89
N GLU A 55 11.27 -1.29 0.61
CA GLU A 55 11.61 -0.43 -0.54
C GLU A 55 10.40 0.38 -1.05
N ILE A 56 9.18 0.05 -0.61
CA ILE A 56 7.94 0.71 -1.02
C ILE A 56 7.69 1.91 -0.11
N HIS A 57 8.05 3.10 -0.59
CA HIS A 57 7.81 4.36 0.12
C HIS A 57 6.62 5.16 -0.44
N HIS A 58 6.07 4.76 -1.59
CA HIS A 58 4.94 5.42 -2.22
C HIS A 58 3.83 4.42 -2.54
N ILE A 59 2.61 4.72 -2.12
CA ILE A 59 1.41 3.93 -2.43
C ILE A 59 0.36 4.87 -3.03
N PHE A 60 -0.02 4.63 -4.29
CA PHE A 60 -1.11 5.33 -4.95
C PHE A 60 -2.30 4.37 -5.11
N ILE A 61 -3.45 4.73 -4.53
CA ILE A 61 -4.68 3.96 -4.69
C ILE A 61 -5.64 4.73 -5.59
N THR A 62 -6.07 4.08 -6.67
CA THR A 62 -6.88 4.68 -7.74
C THR A 62 -8.30 5.01 -7.26
N HIS A 63 -8.96 4.07 -6.59
CA HIS A 63 -10.33 4.20 -6.10
C HIS A 63 -10.64 3.21 -4.96
N THR A 64 -11.85 3.28 -4.40
CA THR A 64 -12.21 2.63 -3.13
C THR A 64 -12.75 1.21 -3.26
N HIS A 65 -12.76 0.61 -4.45
CA HIS A 65 -13.24 -0.77 -4.59
C HIS A 65 -12.31 -1.75 -3.85
N THR A 66 -12.90 -2.82 -3.35
CA THR A 66 -12.23 -3.78 -2.46
C THR A 66 -11.03 -4.47 -3.12
N ASP A 67 -11.11 -4.68 -4.43
CA ASP A 67 -10.04 -5.19 -5.27
C ASP A 67 -8.91 -4.19 -5.56
N HIS A 68 -8.97 -2.97 -5.00
CA HIS A 68 -7.91 -1.97 -5.14
C HIS A 68 -7.40 -1.42 -3.80
N ILE A 69 -8.21 -1.43 -2.73
CA ILE A 69 -7.89 -0.69 -1.48
C ILE A 69 -7.52 -1.59 -0.28
N LEU A 70 -8.02 -2.82 -0.20
CA LEU A 70 -7.99 -3.56 1.07
C LEU A 70 -6.59 -4.06 1.47
N GLY A 71 -5.75 -4.44 0.51
CA GLY A 71 -4.35 -4.75 0.73
C GLY A 71 -3.55 -3.54 1.23
N ALA A 72 -3.93 -2.32 0.86
CA ALA A 72 -3.27 -1.10 1.35
C ALA A 72 -3.38 -0.97 2.87
N VAL A 73 -4.53 -1.34 3.45
CA VAL A 73 -4.74 -1.36 4.92
C VAL A 73 -3.73 -2.30 5.58
N TRP A 74 -3.48 -3.47 4.98
CA TRP A 74 -2.49 -4.42 5.46
C TRP A 74 -1.06 -3.91 5.32
N LEU A 75 -0.71 -3.32 4.17
CA LEU A 75 0.62 -2.74 3.94
C LEU A 75 0.94 -1.65 4.96
N ILE A 76 0.00 -0.74 5.19
CA ILE A 76 0.13 0.34 6.17
C ILE A 76 0.40 -0.25 7.57
N ARG A 77 -0.37 -1.27 7.96
CA ARG A 77 -0.17 -1.97 9.24
C ARG A 77 1.21 -2.62 9.32
N GLY A 78 1.65 -3.28 8.26
CA GLY A 78 2.97 -3.91 8.17
C GLY A 78 4.09 -2.88 8.35
N ILE A 79 4.00 -1.75 7.65
CA ILE A 79 5.00 -0.67 7.73
C ILE A 79 5.06 -0.03 9.13
N ILE A 80 3.91 0.16 9.78
CA ILE A 80 3.86 0.66 11.16
C ILE A 80 4.57 -0.31 12.11
N ASN A 81 4.32 -1.62 11.96
CA ASN A 81 4.95 -2.65 12.77
C ASN A 81 6.47 -2.72 12.56
N MET A 82 6.95 -2.76 11.31
CA MET A 82 8.39 -2.69 11.02
C MET A 82 9.04 -1.46 11.68
N SER A 83 8.34 -0.32 11.66
CA SER A 83 8.84 0.90 12.29
C SER A 83 8.82 0.88 13.83
N LYS A 84 8.03 0.00 14.47
CA LYS A 84 8.09 -0.25 15.92
C LYS A 84 9.27 -1.14 16.29
N ASP A 85 9.63 -2.06 15.40
CA ASP A 85 10.76 -2.98 15.56
C ASP A 85 12.13 -2.33 15.25
N GLY A 86 12.14 -1.02 14.98
CA GLY A 86 13.35 -0.24 14.73
C GLY A 86 13.83 -0.29 13.27
N GLU A 87 13.08 -0.91 12.36
CA GLU A 87 13.42 -0.92 10.95
C GLU A 87 13.19 0.45 10.31
N SER A 88 14.21 0.96 9.62
CA SER A 88 14.13 2.23 8.89
C SER A 88 13.38 2.03 7.57
N CYS A 89 12.08 2.29 7.58
CA CYS A 89 11.20 2.22 6.40
C CYS A 89 11.02 3.57 5.67
N GLY A 90 11.87 4.57 5.93
CA GLY A 90 11.72 5.90 5.36
C GLY A 90 10.37 6.57 5.67
N SER A 91 10.02 7.63 4.93
CA SER A 91 8.67 8.21 4.99
C SER A 91 7.75 7.44 4.04
N LEU A 92 6.64 6.88 4.54
CA LEU A 92 5.58 6.34 3.69
C LEU A 92 4.71 7.49 3.16
N HIS A 93 4.49 7.53 1.86
CA HIS A 93 3.62 8.48 1.19
C HIS A 93 2.40 7.78 0.60
N ILE A 94 1.21 8.25 0.95
CA ILE A 94 -0.06 7.67 0.47
C ILE A 94 -0.79 8.72 -0.38
N TYR A 95 -1.19 8.29 -1.57
CA TYR A 95 -1.82 9.10 -2.60
C TYR A 95 -3.16 8.50 -3.01
N GLY A 96 -4.12 9.37 -3.33
CA GLY A 96 -5.44 9.00 -3.81
C GLY A 96 -6.37 10.20 -3.76
N ASN A 97 -7.60 10.08 -4.25
CA ASN A 97 -8.59 11.13 -4.10
C ASN A 97 -9.09 11.22 -2.64
N SER A 98 -9.94 12.21 -2.35
CA SER A 98 -10.51 12.40 -1.01
C SER A 98 -11.27 11.17 -0.51
N SER A 99 -12.02 10.47 -1.38
CA SER A 99 -12.74 9.25 -1.01
C SER A 99 -11.81 8.13 -0.57
N VAL A 100 -10.70 7.89 -1.29
CA VAL A 100 -9.66 6.92 -0.92
C VAL A 100 -9.02 7.30 0.42
N CYS A 101 -8.58 8.56 0.56
CA CYS A 101 -7.98 9.06 1.80
C CYS A 101 -8.90 8.83 3.00
N ASN A 102 -10.20 9.14 2.85
CA ASN A 102 -11.19 8.99 3.91
C ASN A 102 -11.48 7.52 4.23
N ALA A 103 -11.62 6.67 3.21
CA ALA A 103 -11.85 5.24 3.39
C ALA A 103 -10.71 4.57 4.15
N LEU A 104 -9.46 4.80 3.74
CA LEU A 104 -8.29 4.24 4.43
C LEU A 104 -8.22 4.70 5.89
N ARG A 105 -8.41 6.00 6.16
CA ARG A 105 -8.42 6.52 7.52
C ARG A 105 -9.49 5.86 8.38
N LEU A 106 -10.71 5.75 7.87
CA LEU A 106 -11.82 5.15 8.62
C LEU A 106 -11.59 3.66 8.88
N ILE A 107 -11.16 2.90 7.87
CA ILE A 107 -10.89 1.46 8.03
C ILE A 107 -9.74 1.26 9.03
N CYS A 108 -8.64 2.00 8.90
CA CYS A 108 -7.52 1.91 9.84
C CYS A 108 -7.95 2.32 11.27
N GLN A 109 -8.77 3.36 11.42
CA GLN A 109 -9.28 3.80 12.72
C GLN A 109 -10.08 2.71 13.43
N LEU A 110 -10.91 1.99 12.68
CA LEU A 110 -11.79 0.96 13.21
C LEU A 110 -11.09 -0.39 13.45
N THR A 111 -9.96 -0.65 12.78
CA THR A 111 -9.34 -1.98 12.75
C THR A 111 -7.96 -2.04 13.40
N PHE A 112 -7.27 -0.90 13.57
CA PHE A 112 -5.96 -0.88 14.21
C PHE A 112 -6.08 -0.79 15.73
N LEU A 113 -5.07 -1.29 16.44
CA LEU A 113 -4.91 -0.98 17.86
C LEU A 113 -4.71 0.53 18.02
N ALA A 114 -5.15 1.09 19.16
CA ALA A 114 -5.08 2.53 19.41
C ALA A 114 -3.66 3.09 19.17
N LEU A 115 -2.62 2.42 19.69
CA LEU A 115 -1.22 2.83 19.49
C LEU A 115 -0.78 2.76 18.02
N ASP A 116 -1.22 1.75 17.27
CA ASP A 116 -0.88 1.62 15.86
C ASP A 116 -1.58 2.71 15.04
N TYR A 117 -2.82 3.06 15.41
CA TYR A 117 -3.54 4.17 14.79
C TYR A 117 -2.91 5.54 15.11
N GLU A 118 -2.39 5.74 16.32
CA GLU A 118 -1.61 6.94 16.65
C GLU A 118 -0.40 7.09 15.73
N LEU A 119 0.38 6.02 15.55
CA LEU A 119 1.52 6.01 14.63
C LEU A 119 1.10 6.23 13.17
N PHE A 120 -0.03 5.64 12.76
CA PHE A 120 -0.64 5.85 11.45
C PHE A 120 -1.03 7.31 11.19
N ARG A 121 -1.42 8.09 12.21
CA ARG A 121 -1.72 9.51 12.03
C ARG A 121 -0.46 10.36 11.86
N LEU A 122 0.65 9.93 12.46
CA LEU A 122 1.87 10.73 12.56
C LEU A 122 2.90 10.42 11.47
N LYS A 123 3.04 9.15 11.06
CA LYS A 123 4.15 8.70 10.20
C LYS A 123 3.88 8.84 8.70
N PRO A 124 2.74 8.35 8.15
CA PRO A 124 2.44 8.47 6.74
C PRO A 124 2.17 9.92 6.32
N LYS A 125 2.73 10.33 5.19
CA LYS A 125 2.46 11.61 4.54
C LYS A 125 1.34 11.44 3.52
N TRP A 126 0.19 12.03 3.82
CA TRP A 126 -0.98 11.99 2.95
C TRP A 126 -0.90 13.06 1.87
N ARG A 127 -1.17 12.66 0.62
CA ARG A 127 -1.32 13.57 -0.51
C ARG A 127 -2.65 13.24 -1.18
N CYS A 128 -3.72 13.89 -0.73
CA CYS A 128 -4.99 13.76 -1.43
C CYS A 128 -4.90 14.59 -2.72
N ILE A 129 -5.01 13.91 -3.85
CA ILE A 129 -4.90 14.51 -5.18
C ILE A 129 -6.34 14.79 -5.62
N CYS A 130 -6.67 16.08 -5.66
CA CYS A 130 -7.95 16.62 -6.09
C CYS A 130 -7.70 17.52 -7.30
#